data_AF-A0A8T7H9F0-F1
#
_entry.id   AF-A0A8T7H9F0-F1
#
_cell.length_a   1.000
_cell.length_b   1.000
_cell.length_c   1.000
_cell.angle_alpha   90.00
_cell.angle_beta   90.00
_cell.angle_gamma   90.00
#
_symmetry.space_group_name_H-M   'P 1'
#
loop_
_entity.id
_entity.type
_entity.pdbx_description
1 polymer ?
#
loop_
_entity_poly.entity_id
_entity_poly.type
_entity_poly.pdbx_seq_one_letter_code
_entity_poly.pdbx_strand_id
1 'polypeptide(L)'
;VDTGTYGFLHNAWGTTNKVIKDVRYENCAAINCGKFGVFNPWITGFDFAELNDIEGLRVKNCLAEGNLESGFHFEWDPEKRDCILKNCISKSNGQKSYPTKGYKESDMSTHYFGCGYYAPRGDITFISCYSEGNSRHGFYATNGGKLYNCVDRDVGAGKTDYRIIQPASFYAAPTRSVAPSLVLENCSSIDSNGYGLQIDFASDVCIRNFHLENPAGIDGKATNLGGAHGGPLANSVVNIYASGDRAETLIWARNNENVEYSGQIISNAAKPFVIEGDRTRKVRVKDMEIVSASLAPYTNGVVLTSSVPAGAVTFENVAVVSGAR
;
A
#
# COMPACT_ATOMS: atom_id res chain seq x y z
N VAL A 1 -12.17 -9.82 -21.31
CA VAL A 1 -11.44 -10.91 -22.00
C VAL A 1 -10.42 -10.25 -22.92
N ASP A 2 -9.22 -10.82 -23.10
CA ASP A 2 -8.08 -10.12 -23.72
C ASP A 2 -8.50 -9.39 -24.99
N THR A 3 -8.42 -8.06 -24.94
CA THR A 3 -8.80 -7.17 -26.04
C THR A 3 -7.59 -6.78 -26.88
N GLY A 4 -6.38 -7.22 -26.53
CA GLY A 4 -5.12 -6.71 -27.07
C GLY A 4 -4.80 -5.25 -26.68
N THR A 5 -5.67 -4.67 -25.84
CA THR A 5 -5.67 -3.27 -25.40
C THR A 5 -6.36 -3.19 -24.04
N TYR A 6 -6.76 -1.99 -23.59
CA TYR A 6 -7.49 -1.76 -22.34
C TYR A 6 -8.82 -2.54 -22.32
N GLY A 7 -9.28 -2.91 -21.12
CA GLY A 7 -10.62 -3.51 -20.96
C GLY A 7 -11.72 -2.45 -21.04
N PHE A 8 -11.59 -1.42 -20.21
CA PHE A 8 -12.44 -0.23 -20.19
C PHE A 8 -11.54 1.01 -20.11
N LEU A 9 -11.82 2.03 -20.93
CA LEU A 9 -10.99 3.23 -21.02
C LEU A 9 -11.84 4.49 -21.00
N HIS A 10 -11.51 5.40 -20.09
CA HIS A 10 -11.98 6.77 -20.09
C HIS A 10 -10.83 7.68 -20.49
N ASN A 11 -10.91 8.21 -21.72
CA ASN A 11 -9.89 9.07 -22.31
C ASN A 11 -10.55 10.27 -23.03
N ALA A 12 -9.95 11.45 -22.96
CA ALA A 12 -10.41 12.65 -23.67
C ALA A 12 -9.34 13.31 -24.57
N TRP A 13 -8.37 12.54 -25.09
CA TRP A 13 -7.30 13.01 -25.97
C TRP A 13 -7.87 13.80 -27.15
N GLY A 14 -7.40 15.04 -27.31
CA GLY A 14 -7.70 15.86 -28.47
C GLY A 14 -9.04 16.58 -28.38
N THR A 15 -9.65 16.57 -27.19
CA THR A 15 -10.94 17.22 -26.94
C THR A 15 -10.80 18.42 -25.98
N THR A 16 -11.78 19.32 -26.04
CA THR A 16 -11.87 20.52 -25.20
C THR A 16 -12.67 20.28 -23.91
N ASN A 17 -13.59 19.30 -23.89
CA ASN A 17 -14.41 18.93 -22.73
C ASN A 17 -13.73 17.79 -21.96
N LYS A 18 -13.05 18.14 -20.86
CA LYS A 18 -12.15 17.20 -20.17
C LYS A 18 -12.75 16.52 -18.94
N VAL A 19 -14.02 16.74 -18.59
CA VAL A 19 -14.60 16.12 -17.38
C VAL A 19 -15.64 15.08 -17.77
N ILE A 20 -15.36 13.82 -17.42
CA ILE A 20 -16.32 12.72 -17.55
C ILE A 20 -17.10 12.59 -16.24
N LYS A 21 -18.43 12.54 -16.32
CA LYS A 21 -19.32 12.60 -15.14
C LYS A 21 -20.25 11.41 -15.04
N ASP A 22 -20.59 11.04 -13.81
CA ASP A 22 -21.69 10.12 -13.48
C ASP A 22 -21.60 8.73 -14.13
N VAL A 23 -20.38 8.22 -14.24
CA VAL A 23 -20.11 6.90 -14.82
C VAL A 23 -20.45 5.79 -13.82
N ARG A 24 -21.05 4.71 -14.31
CA ARG A 24 -21.41 3.51 -13.53
C ARG A 24 -20.90 2.25 -14.23
N TYR A 25 -20.14 1.44 -13.49
CA TYR A 25 -19.81 0.07 -13.86
C TYR A 25 -20.38 -0.87 -12.80
N GLU A 26 -21.18 -1.84 -13.23
CA GLU A 26 -21.78 -2.82 -12.34
C GLU A 26 -21.60 -4.23 -12.91
N ASN A 27 -20.96 -5.11 -12.14
CA ASN A 27 -20.75 -6.51 -12.50
C ASN A 27 -19.95 -6.68 -13.82
N CYS A 28 -18.99 -5.79 -14.07
CA CYS A 28 -18.13 -5.84 -15.25
C CYS A 28 -16.83 -6.63 -14.99
N ALA A 29 -16.23 -7.20 -16.03
CA ALA A 29 -14.97 -7.94 -15.92
C ALA A 29 -13.97 -7.55 -17.03
N ALA A 30 -12.78 -7.12 -16.62
CA ALA A 30 -11.62 -6.94 -17.48
C ALA A 30 -10.62 -8.06 -17.18
N ILE A 31 -10.38 -8.93 -18.16
CA ILE A 31 -9.66 -10.20 -17.96
C ILE A 31 -8.61 -10.33 -19.04
N ASN A 32 -7.35 -10.52 -18.65
CA ASN A 32 -6.18 -10.71 -19.48
C ASN A 32 -5.95 -9.56 -20.50
N CYS A 33 -6.44 -8.35 -20.22
CA CYS A 33 -6.26 -7.21 -21.12
C CYS A 33 -4.78 -6.92 -21.32
N GLY A 34 -4.32 -7.00 -22.57
CA GLY A 34 -2.94 -6.73 -22.91
C GLY A 34 -1.99 -7.91 -22.70
N LYS A 35 -2.47 -9.08 -22.26
CA LYS A 35 -1.61 -10.20 -21.86
C LYS A 35 -1.01 -10.92 -23.05
N PHE A 36 -1.81 -11.19 -24.09
CA PHE A 36 -1.37 -11.90 -25.29
C PHE A 36 -1.21 -10.94 -26.48
N GLY A 37 -2.08 -9.93 -26.58
CA GLY A 37 -1.91 -8.82 -27.54
C GLY A 37 -1.46 -7.55 -26.84
N VAL A 38 -0.37 -6.91 -27.28
CA VAL A 38 0.18 -5.71 -26.64
C VAL A 38 0.17 -4.55 -27.62
N PHE A 39 -0.96 -3.81 -27.71
CA PHE A 39 -1.03 -2.57 -28.49
C PHE A 39 -0.01 -1.51 -28.03
N ASN A 40 0.18 -1.39 -26.71
CA ASN A 40 1.15 -0.48 -26.09
C ASN A 40 1.59 -1.05 -24.70
N PRO A 41 2.60 -0.49 -24.03
CA PRO A 41 3.14 -1.04 -22.79
C PRO A 41 2.36 -0.67 -21.52
N TRP A 42 1.20 -0.04 -21.64
CA TRP A 42 0.44 0.61 -20.55
C TRP A 42 -0.95 0.02 -20.34
N ILE A 43 -1.22 -1.14 -20.93
CA ILE A 43 -2.57 -1.71 -20.96
C ILE A 43 -3.01 -2.15 -19.56
N THR A 44 -4.17 -1.66 -19.13
CA THR A 44 -4.80 -1.98 -17.84
C THR A 44 -6.18 -2.61 -18.04
N GLY A 45 -6.76 -3.13 -16.95
CA GLY A 45 -8.11 -3.66 -16.97
C GLY A 45 -9.16 -2.54 -17.11
N PHE A 46 -9.22 -1.68 -16.10
CA PHE A 46 -10.01 -0.46 -16.10
C PHE A 46 -9.07 0.74 -16.02
N ASP A 47 -9.17 1.63 -16.99
CA ASP A 47 -8.40 2.85 -17.06
C ASP A 47 -9.31 4.06 -16.91
N PHE A 48 -9.04 4.84 -15.87
CA PHE A 48 -9.83 6.00 -15.49
C PHE A 48 -8.98 7.26 -15.58
N ALA A 49 -9.61 8.31 -16.11
CA ALA A 49 -9.05 9.66 -16.13
C ALA A 49 -7.82 9.82 -17.05
N GLU A 50 -7.78 9.17 -18.22
CA GLU A 50 -6.70 9.32 -19.20
C GLU A 50 -6.81 10.67 -19.94
N LEU A 51 -5.97 11.64 -19.55
CA LEU A 51 -6.00 13.02 -20.05
C LEU A 51 -7.34 13.74 -19.84
N ASN A 52 -8.14 13.28 -18.87
CA ASN A 52 -9.45 13.83 -18.51
C ASN A 52 -9.66 13.77 -17.00
N ASP A 53 -10.33 14.76 -16.42
CA ASP A 53 -10.85 14.67 -15.07
C ASP A 53 -12.06 13.72 -15.03
N ILE A 54 -12.35 13.17 -13.85
CA ILE A 54 -13.54 12.34 -13.64
C ILE A 54 -14.23 12.70 -12.32
N GLU A 55 -15.55 12.78 -12.38
CA GLU A 55 -16.40 13.16 -11.24
C GLU A 55 -17.56 12.19 -11.10
N GLY A 56 -17.81 11.73 -9.87
CA GLY A 56 -18.98 10.90 -9.58
C GLY A 56 -18.87 9.51 -10.21
N LEU A 57 -17.70 8.86 -10.20
CA LEU A 57 -17.54 7.48 -10.68
C LEU A 57 -18.05 6.47 -9.65
N ARG A 58 -18.82 5.46 -10.06
CA ARG A 58 -19.12 4.28 -9.23
C ARG A 58 -18.77 3.00 -9.97
N VAL A 59 -17.95 2.17 -9.34
CA VAL A 59 -17.58 0.84 -9.82
C VAL A 59 -17.98 -0.16 -8.75
N LYS A 60 -18.82 -1.12 -9.10
CA LYS A 60 -19.40 -2.04 -8.14
C LYS A 60 -19.33 -3.47 -8.66
N ASN A 61 -18.91 -4.40 -7.82
CA ASN A 61 -18.88 -5.84 -8.14
C ASN A 61 -18.05 -6.15 -9.40
N CYS A 62 -17.01 -5.38 -9.69
CA CYS A 62 -16.22 -5.54 -10.90
C CYS A 62 -14.95 -6.38 -10.64
N LEU A 63 -14.49 -7.08 -11.67
CA LEU A 63 -13.29 -7.92 -11.65
C LEU A 63 -12.25 -7.40 -12.62
N ALA A 64 -11.01 -7.22 -12.17
CA ALA A 64 -9.85 -6.97 -13.02
C ALA A 64 -8.80 -8.06 -12.80
N GLU A 65 -8.61 -8.96 -13.77
CA GLU A 65 -7.74 -10.12 -13.63
C GLU A 65 -6.69 -10.22 -14.75
N GLY A 66 -5.44 -10.54 -14.39
CA GLY A 66 -4.45 -10.99 -15.35
C GLY A 66 -4.03 -9.94 -16.37
N ASN A 67 -4.27 -8.65 -16.11
CA ASN A 67 -4.00 -7.58 -17.06
C ASN A 67 -2.50 -7.27 -17.13
N LEU A 68 -2.05 -6.68 -18.25
CA LEU A 68 -0.63 -6.43 -18.53
C LEU A 68 0.02 -5.55 -17.45
N GLU A 69 -0.58 -4.42 -17.11
CA GLU A 69 -0.16 -3.52 -16.03
C GLU A 69 -1.10 -3.62 -14.83
N SER A 70 -1.95 -2.63 -14.59
CA SER A 70 -2.80 -2.57 -13.40
C SER A 70 -4.19 -3.15 -13.64
N GLY A 71 -4.84 -3.60 -12.57
CA GLY A 71 -6.25 -4.01 -12.62
C GLY A 71 -7.19 -2.82 -12.77
N PHE A 72 -7.24 -1.97 -11.75
CA PHE A 72 -7.94 -0.67 -11.78
C PHE A 72 -6.91 0.45 -11.71
N HIS A 73 -6.91 1.34 -12.70
CA HIS A 73 -5.90 2.38 -12.88
C HIS A 73 -6.56 3.75 -12.95
N PHE A 74 -6.07 4.66 -12.12
CA PHE A 74 -6.35 6.08 -12.23
C PHE A 74 -5.07 6.79 -12.60
N GLU A 75 -5.12 7.56 -13.68
CA GLU A 75 -3.95 8.35 -14.10
C GLU A 75 -3.49 9.33 -13.04
N TRP A 76 -2.21 9.67 -13.07
CA TRP A 76 -1.59 10.50 -12.01
C TRP A 76 -2.15 11.93 -11.99
N ASP A 77 -2.04 12.64 -13.12
CA ASP A 77 -2.25 14.09 -13.21
C ASP A 77 -3.71 14.54 -13.07
N PRO A 78 -4.70 13.91 -13.73
CA PRO A 78 -6.04 14.50 -13.79
C PRO A 78 -6.79 14.52 -12.46
N GLU A 79 -7.83 15.34 -12.32
CA GLU A 79 -8.58 15.44 -11.07
C GLU A 79 -9.61 14.31 -10.96
N LYS A 80 -9.60 13.63 -9.81
CA LYS A 80 -10.59 12.61 -9.45
C LYS A 80 -11.42 13.11 -8.27
N ARG A 81 -12.72 13.30 -8.48
CA ARG A 81 -13.68 13.75 -7.46
C ARG A 81 -14.77 12.71 -7.25
N ASP A 82 -15.10 12.41 -6.00
CA ASP A 82 -16.21 11.50 -5.65
C ASP A 82 -16.16 10.19 -6.47
N CYS A 83 -15.04 9.48 -6.39
CA CYS A 83 -14.86 8.19 -7.06
C CYS A 83 -14.98 7.06 -6.02
N ILE A 84 -15.87 6.09 -6.26
CA ILE A 84 -16.09 4.99 -5.32
C ILE A 84 -16.00 3.65 -6.04
N LEU A 85 -15.11 2.79 -5.56
CA LEU A 85 -15.03 1.38 -5.91
C LEU A 85 -15.56 0.56 -4.72
N LYS A 86 -16.55 -0.30 -4.97
CA LYS A 86 -17.16 -1.13 -3.94
C LYS A 86 -17.20 -2.59 -4.36
N ASN A 87 -16.76 -3.48 -3.47
CA ASN A 87 -16.82 -4.93 -3.68
C ASN A 87 -16.16 -5.35 -5.01
N CYS A 88 -15.04 -4.72 -5.36
CA CYS A 88 -14.31 -5.06 -6.57
C CYS A 88 -13.17 -6.03 -6.24
N ILE A 89 -12.76 -6.82 -7.23
CA ILE A 89 -11.70 -7.83 -7.11
C ILE A 89 -10.61 -7.52 -8.14
N SER A 90 -9.35 -7.50 -7.70
CA SER A 90 -8.19 -7.31 -8.57
C SER A 90 -7.16 -8.42 -8.38
N LYS A 91 -6.99 -9.29 -9.38
CA LYS A 91 -6.23 -10.53 -9.24
C LYS A 91 -5.14 -10.71 -10.30
N SER A 92 -3.93 -11.05 -9.85
CA SER A 92 -2.83 -11.48 -10.71
C SER A 92 -2.50 -10.51 -11.85
N ASN A 93 -2.66 -9.20 -11.65
CA ASN A 93 -2.27 -8.18 -12.63
C ASN A 93 -0.75 -7.94 -12.60
N GLY A 94 -0.26 -7.23 -13.60
CA GLY A 94 1.16 -6.98 -13.81
C GLY A 94 1.84 -8.14 -14.52
N GLN A 95 1.21 -8.60 -15.61
CA GLN A 95 1.74 -9.67 -16.46
C GLN A 95 2.92 -9.23 -17.34
N LYS A 96 3.20 -7.93 -17.43
CA LYS A 96 4.41 -7.39 -18.05
C LYS A 96 5.66 -7.96 -17.35
N SER A 97 6.73 -8.12 -18.14
CA SER A 97 8.04 -8.53 -17.63
C SER A 97 8.47 -7.67 -16.44
N TYR A 98 8.87 -8.32 -15.35
CA TYR A 98 9.31 -7.62 -14.15
C TYR A 98 10.62 -6.86 -14.43
N PRO A 99 10.78 -5.60 -13.97
CA PRO A 99 11.96 -4.80 -14.29
C PRO A 99 13.25 -5.43 -13.78
N THR A 100 14.29 -5.45 -14.62
CA THR A 100 15.65 -5.93 -14.29
C THR A 100 16.65 -4.80 -14.10
N LYS A 101 16.20 -3.55 -14.22
CA LYS A 101 17.01 -2.33 -14.15
C LYS A 101 16.25 -1.27 -13.38
N GLY A 102 16.98 -0.41 -12.66
CA GLY A 102 16.38 0.75 -12.01
C GLY A 102 15.66 1.67 -13.00
N TYR A 103 14.67 2.41 -12.50
CA TYR A 103 13.86 3.34 -13.28
C TYR A 103 14.71 4.34 -14.06
N LYS A 104 14.38 4.51 -15.35
CA LYS A 104 14.92 5.53 -16.23
C LYS A 104 13.78 6.09 -17.06
N GLU A 105 13.55 7.38 -16.94
CA GLU A 105 12.44 8.09 -17.60
C GLU A 105 12.41 7.85 -19.11
N SER A 106 13.57 7.88 -19.78
CA SER A 106 13.70 7.65 -21.21
C SER A 106 13.64 6.18 -21.67
N ASP A 107 13.60 5.21 -20.75
CA ASP A 107 13.55 3.77 -21.05
C ASP A 107 12.24 3.17 -20.51
N MET A 108 11.25 3.10 -21.40
CA MET A 108 9.91 2.57 -21.14
C MET A 108 9.89 1.14 -20.59
N SER A 109 10.94 0.35 -20.81
CA SER A 109 11.05 -1.01 -20.23
C SER A 109 11.25 -1.01 -18.72
N THR A 110 11.62 0.14 -18.14
CA THR A 110 11.81 0.32 -16.70
C THR A 110 10.57 0.86 -15.99
N HIS A 111 9.55 1.29 -16.75
CA HIS A 111 8.29 1.77 -16.19
C HIS A 111 7.37 0.59 -15.90
N TYR A 112 6.88 0.50 -14.67
CA TYR A 112 6.15 -0.67 -14.20
C TYR A 112 5.22 -0.31 -13.05
N PHE A 113 3.91 -0.49 -13.23
CA PHE A 113 2.94 -0.28 -12.18
C PHE A 113 2.60 -1.58 -11.48
N GLY A 114 2.13 -2.59 -12.23
CA GLY A 114 1.84 -3.93 -11.69
C GLY A 114 0.93 -3.93 -10.45
N CYS A 115 -0.05 -3.03 -10.41
CA CYS A 115 -0.90 -2.82 -9.24
C CYS A 115 -2.24 -3.56 -9.36
N GLY A 116 -2.80 -3.99 -8.23
CA GLY A 116 -4.21 -4.34 -8.16
C GLY A 116 -5.08 -3.12 -8.37
N TYR A 117 -4.84 -2.09 -7.55
CA TYR A 117 -5.47 -0.78 -7.60
C TYR A 117 -4.38 0.29 -7.62
N TYR A 118 -4.32 1.07 -8.69
CA TYR A 118 -3.43 2.23 -8.81
C TYR A 118 -4.27 3.51 -8.74
N ALA A 119 -4.20 4.21 -7.62
CA ALA A 119 -4.94 5.42 -7.31
C ALA A 119 -4.03 6.44 -6.61
N PRO A 120 -3.09 7.05 -7.37
CA PRO A 120 -2.02 7.84 -6.78
C PRO A 120 -2.46 9.23 -6.31
N ARG A 121 -3.67 9.69 -6.62
CA ARG A 121 -4.13 11.03 -6.22
C ARG A 121 -5.64 11.14 -6.36
N GLY A 122 -6.28 11.89 -5.48
CA GLY A 122 -7.67 12.32 -5.62
C GLY A 122 -8.62 11.72 -4.59
N ASP A 123 -9.89 12.14 -4.67
CA ASP A 123 -10.94 11.66 -3.76
C ASP A 123 -11.50 10.33 -4.25
N ILE A 124 -10.77 9.25 -3.92
CA ILE A 124 -11.05 7.89 -4.34
C ILE A 124 -11.24 7.03 -3.09
N THR A 125 -12.42 6.42 -3.00
CA THR A 125 -12.81 5.56 -1.89
C THR A 125 -12.95 4.11 -2.34
N PHE A 126 -12.32 3.19 -1.62
CA PHE A 126 -12.42 1.75 -1.79
C PHE A 126 -13.17 1.16 -0.61
N ILE A 127 -14.19 0.35 -0.89
CA ILE A 127 -15.03 -0.27 0.13
C ILE A 127 -15.13 -1.76 -0.15
N SER A 128 -14.62 -2.59 0.76
CA SER A 128 -14.65 -4.05 0.63
C SER A 128 -14.00 -4.55 -0.67
N CYS A 129 -12.91 -3.90 -1.09
CA CYS A 129 -12.16 -4.33 -2.27
C CYS A 129 -11.12 -5.38 -1.90
N TYR A 130 -10.88 -6.31 -2.82
CA TYR A 130 -9.97 -7.44 -2.62
C TYR A 130 -8.89 -7.44 -3.70
N SER A 131 -7.63 -7.55 -3.29
CA SER A 131 -6.46 -7.68 -4.16
C SER A 131 -5.74 -9.00 -3.89
N GLU A 132 -5.32 -9.71 -4.94
CA GLU A 132 -4.56 -10.95 -4.79
C GLU A 132 -3.48 -11.12 -5.85
N GLY A 133 -2.26 -11.45 -5.44
CA GLY A 133 -1.20 -11.93 -6.34
C GLY A 133 -0.76 -10.93 -7.40
N ASN A 134 -1.03 -9.63 -7.22
CA ASN A 134 -0.57 -8.58 -8.12
C ASN A 134 0.97 -8.43 -8.01
N SER A 135 1.63 -8.11 -9.11
CA SER A 135 3.09 -8.24 -9.20
C SER A 135 3.88 -7.21 -8.38
N ARG A 136 3.34 -6.03 -8.13
CA ARG A 136 4.02 -4.95 -7.41
C ARG A 136 3.21 -4.48 -6.21
N HIS A 137 2.01 -3.92 -6.41
CA HIS A 137 1.23 -3.40 -5.31
C HIS A 137 -0.16 -4.01 -5.28
N GLY A 138 -0.68 -4.25 -4.08
CA GLY A 138 -2.09 -4.54 -3.93
C GLY A 138 -2.90 -3.27 -4.18
N PHE A 139 -2.70 -2.32 -3.30
CA PHE A 139 -3.24 -0.97 -3.35
C PHE A 139 -2.09 0.04 -3.36
N TYR A 140 -1.97 0.79 -4.43
CA TYR A 140 -1.29 2.07 -4.43
C TYR A 140 -2.37 3.14 -4.24
N ALA A 141 -2.45 3.70 -3.03
CA ALA A 141 -3.38 4.79 -2.74
C ALA A 141 -2.67 5.91 -1.97
N THR A 142 -2.65 7.11 -2.53
CA THR A 142 -2.09 8.31 -1.86
C THR A 142 -2.90 9.56 -2.15
N ASN A 143 -2.65 10.61 -1.37
CA ASN A 143 -3.23 11.96 -1.50
C ASN A 143 -4.76 11.95 -1.67
N GLY A 144 -5.46 11.45 -0.64
CA GLY A 144 -6.92 11.49 -0.52
C GLY A 144 -7.57 10.10 -0.57
N GLY A 145 -6.78 9.05 -0.76
CA GLY A 145 -7.24 7.67 -0.77
C GLY A 145 -7.87 7.25 0.55
N LYS A 146 -9.05 6.63 0.48
CA LYS A 146 -9.78 6.09 1.64
C LYS A 146 -10.10 4.63 1.39
N LEU A 147 -9.63 3.74 2.25
CA LEU A 147 -9.80 2.30 2.11
C LEU A 147 -10.49 1.76 3.36
N TYR A 148 -11.64 1.13 3.14
CA TYR A 148 -12.47 0.55 4.19
C TYR A 148 -12.66 -0.93 3.91
N ASN A 149 -12.34 -1.79 4.88
CA ASN A 149 -12.51 -3.24 4.78
C ASN A 149 -11.78 -3.86 3.57
N CYS A 150 -10.63 -3.30 3.18
CA CYS A 150 -9.88 -3.75 2.00
C CYS A 150 -8.83 -4.79 2.39
N VAL A 151 -8.69 -5.82 1.57
CA VAL A 151 -7.75 -6.92 1.82
C VAL A 151 -6.83 -7.09 0.62
N ASP A 152 -5.54 -7.23 0.89
CA ASP A 152 -4.57 -7.69 -0.09
C ASP A 152 -3.94 -9.02 0.37
N ARG A 153 -3.76 -9.94 -0.59
CA ARG A 153 -3.12 -11.24 -0.37
C ARG A 153 -2.01 -11.51 -1.38
N ASP A 154 -0.89 -12.07 -0.92
CA ASP A 154 0.15 -12.65 -1.79
C ASP A 154 0.77 -11.69 -2.83
N VAL A 155 0.72 -10.37 -2.60
CA VAL A 155 1.37 -9.41 -3.50
C VAL A 155 2.85 -9.76 -3.71
N GLY A 156 3.34 -9.60 -4.94
CA GLY A 156 4.72 -9.91 -5.32
C GLY A 156 5.04 -11.40 -5.41
N ALA A 157 4.05 -12.29 -5.30
CA ALA A 157 4.26 -13.74 -5.45
C ALA A 157 4.96 -14.08 -6.78
N GLY A 158 5.97 -14.94 -6.69
CA GLY A 158 6.79 -15.36 -7.84
C GLY A 158 7.68 -14.27 -8.42
N LYS A 159 7.77 -13.08 -7.80
CA LYS A 159 8.72 -12.04 -8.19
C LYS A 159 9.97 -12.14 -7.32
N THR A 160 11.12 -11.93 -7.94
CA THR A 160 12.44 -12.05 -7.31
C THR A 160 13.29 -10.84 -7.68
N ASP A 161 14.27 -10.52 -6.85
CA ASP A 161 15.14 -9.34 -6.96
C ASP A 161 14.46 -8.00 -6.61
N TYR A 162 14.19 -7.83 -5.32
CA TYR A 162 13.60 -6.62 -4.76
C TYR A 162 14.59 -5.46 -4.58
N ARG A 163 15.81 -5.56 -5.15
CA ARG A 163 16.77 -4.44 -5.18
C ARG A 163 16.35 -3.36 -6.17
N ILE A 164 15.58 -3.75 -7.20
CA ILE A 164 15.13 -2.85 -8.26
C ILE A 164 13.76 -2.26 -7.95
N ILE A 165 12.79 -3.12 -7.63
CA ILE A 165 11.41 -2.76 -7.40
C ILE A 165 10.85 -3.62 -6.28
N GLN A 166 10.21 -2.99 -5.31
CA GLN A 166 9.79 -3.63 -4.07
C GLN A 166 8.26 -3.74 -4.07
N PRO A 167 7.70 -4.94 -3.89
CA PRO A 167 6.27 -5.08 -3.76
C PRO A 167 5.78 -4.65 -2.37
N ALA A 168 4.55 -4.16 -2.33
CA ALA A 168 3.90 -3.79 -1.07
C ALA A 168 2.38 -3.98 -1.16
N SER A 169 1.75 -4.54 -0.13
CA SER A 169 0.29 -4.74 -0.12
C SER A 169 -0.43 -3.40 -0.17
N PHE A 170 -0.01 -2.46 0.68
CA PHE A 170 -0.50 -1.09 0.70
C PHE A 170 0.69 -0.14 0.56
N TYR A 171 0.72 0.60 -0.53
CA TYR A 171 1.76 1.58 -0.86
C TYR A 171 1.17 2.99 -0.89
N ALA A 172 1.88 3.93 -0.26
CA ALA A 172 1.54 5.34 -0.31
C ALA A 172 2.78 6.23 -0.16
N ALA A 173 3.18 6.91 -1.24
CA ALA A 173 4.20 7.95 -1.21
C ALA A 173 4.15 8.82 -2.48
N PRO A 174 4.33 10.16 -2.39
CA PRO A 174 4.24 11.01 -1.19
C PRO A 174 2.78 11.31 -0.82
N THR A 175 2.46 11.50 0.46
CA THR A 175 1.08 11.80 0.96
C THR A 175 1.04 13.15 1.73
N ARG A 176 1.14 14.29 1.06
CA ARG A 176 1.31 15.61 1.75
C ARG A 176 0.37 16.72 1.31
N SER A 177 -0.46 16.47 0.31
CA SER A 177 -1.23 17.55 -0.32
C SER A 177 -2.66 17.68 0.20
N VAL A 178 -3.09 16.79 1.09
CA VAL A 178 -4.47 16.69 1.60
C VAL A 178 -4.48 16.11 3.03
N ALA A 179 -5.52 16.42 3.81
CA ALA A 179 -5.69 15.94 5.19
C ALA A 179 -7.12 15.40 5.41
N PRO A 180 -7.29 14.15 5.87
CA PRO A 180 -6.27 13.11 5.97
C PRO A 180 -5.72 12.76 4.57
N SER A 181 -4.43 12.45 4.50
CA SER A 181 -3.78 12.13 3.22
C SER A 181 -4.01 10.69 2.78
N LEU A 182 -4.29 9.81 3.75
CA LEU A 182 -4.62 8.41 3.57
C LEU A 182 -5.44 7.94 4.77
N VAL A 183 -6.52 7.20 4.50
CA VAL A 183 -7.28 6.47 5.53
C VAL A 183 -7.27 4.99 5.19
N LEU A 184 -6.81 4.16 6.12
CA LEU A 184 -6.96 2.71 6.10
C LEU A 184 -7.75 2.28 7.34
N GLU A 185 -8.93 1.70 7.15
CA GLU A 185 -9.77 1.23 8.25
C GLU A 185 -10.23 -0.20 8.01
N ASN A 186 -10.00 -1.06 9.00
CA ASN A 186 -10.32 -2.50 8.94
C ASN A 186 -9.68 -3.20 7.73
N CYS A 187 -8.46 -2.78 7.36
CA CYS A 187 -7.76 -3.33 6.19
C CYS A 187 -6.80 -4.45 6.60
N SER A 188 -6.47 -5.34 5.67
CA SER A 188 -5.58 -6.49 5.96
C SER A 188 -4.58 -6.73 4.84
N SER A 189 -3.32 -6.96 5.21
CA SER A 189 -2.26 -7.48 4.34
C SER A 189 -1.93 -8.89 4.82
N ILE A 190 -2.10 -9.87 3.93
CA ILE A 190 -1.93 -11.29 4.24
C ILE A 190 -0.88 -11.89 3.32
N ASP A 191 0.12 -12.56 3.90
CA ASP A 191 1.15 -13.32 3.18
C ASP A 191 1.96 -12.51 2.15
N SER A 192 2.05 -11.18 2.30
CA SER A 192 2.81 -10.31 1.40
C SER A 192 4.24 -10.82 1.19
N ASN A 193 4.69 -10.90 -0.07
CA ASN A 193 6.07 -11.30 -0.38
C ASN A 193 7.06 -10.14 -0.32
N GLY A 194 6.58 -8.91 -0.09
CA GLY A 194 7.40 -7.74 0.22
C GLY A 194 6.91 -7.08 1.50
N TYR A 195 6.67 -5.77 1.42
CA TYR A 195 6.08 -5.05 2.56
C TYR A 195 4.58 -5.33 2.67
N GLY A 196 4.05 -5.36 3.90
CA GLY A 196 2.62 -5.22 4.10
C GLY A 196 2.16 -3.76 4.03
N LEU A 197 2.96 -2.85 4.60
CA LEU A 197 2.76 -1.40 4.50
C LEU A 197 4.05 -0.72 4.07
N GLN A 198 3.98 0.09 3.02
CA GLN A 198 5.05 1.00 2.64
C GLN A 198 4.48 2.41 2.49
N ILE A 199 4.70 3.22 3.51
CA ILE A 199 4.19 4.59 3.61
C ILE A 199 5.37 5.51 3.91
N ASP A 200 5.82 6.24 2.90
CA ASP A 200 6.99 7.11 2.95
C ASP A 200 6.60 8.55 2.58
N PHE A 201 7.31 9.53 3.13
CA PHE A 201 7.11 10.94 2.81
C PHE A 201 5.65 11.40 3.00
N ALA A 202 5.08 11.05 4.15
CA ALA A 202 3.65 11.09 4.41
C ALA A 202 3.29 11.94 5.64
N SER A 203 2.14 12.63 5.63
CA SER A 203 1.58 13.31 6.80
C SER A 203 0.09 13.06 6.91
N ASP A 204 -0.50 13.14 8.11
CA ASP A 204 -1.95 13.06 8.31
C ASP A 204 -2.54 11.73 7.81
N VAL A 205 -1.82 10.64 8.07
CA VAL A 205 -2.24 9.27 7.77
C VAL A 205 -3.02 8.70 8.97
N CYS A 206 -4.17 8.09 8.69
CA CYS A 206 -4.99 7.44 9.70
C CYS A 206 -5.14 5.94 9.38
N ILE A 207 -4.52 5.10 10.20
CA ILE A 207 -4.62 3.65 10.11
C ILE A 207 -5.32 3.14 11.37
N ARG A 208 -6.45 2.47 11.18
CA ARG A 208 -7.29 1.91 12.25
C ARG A 208 -7.58 0.46 11.98
N ASN A 209 -7.36 -0.39 12.99
CA ASN A 209 -7.66 -1.81 12.93
C ASN A 209 -7.04 -2.49 11.69
N PHE A 210 -5.74 -2.23 11.45
CA PHE A 210 -5.02 -2.84 10.33
C PHE A 210 -4.44 -4.19 10.75
N HIS A 211 -4.69 -5.24 9.98
CA HIS A 211 -4.14 -6.56 10.21
C HIS A 211 -2.97 -6.83 9.26
N LEU A 212 -1.80 -7.11 9.83
CA LEU A 212 -0.59 -7.48 9.10
C LEU A 212 -0.26 -8.93 9.42
N GLU A 213 -0.43 -9.84 8.47
CA GLU A 213 -0.34 -11.28 8.71
C GLU A 213 0.74 -11.91 7.85
N ASN A 214 1.73 -12.51 8.51
CA ASN A 214 2.79 -13.30 7.90
C ASN A 214 3.55 -12.64 6.71
N PRO A 215 3.94 -11.36 6.80
CA PRO A 215 4.69 -10.69 5.74
C PRO A 215 6.13 -11.23 5.62
N ALA A 216 6.62 -11.39 4.39
CA ALA A 216 8.02 -11.74 4.13
C ALA A 216 8.98 -10.60 4.51
N GLY A 217 8.56 -9.36 4.22
CA GLY A 217 9.37 -8.18 4.37
C GLY A 217 10.47 -8.05 3.32
N ILE A 218 11.07 -6.85 3.27
CA ILE A 218 12.27 -6.55 2.49
C ILE A 218 13.38 -6.23 3.47
N ASP A 219 14.56 -6.85 3.29
CA ASP A 219 15.70 -6.71 4.21
C ASP A 219 15.30 -6.92 5.69
N GLY A 220 14.46 -7.94 5.91
CA GLY A 220 13.92 -8.33 7.22
C GLY A 220 12.82 -7.43 7.77
N LYS A 221 12.32 -6.44 7.02
CA LYS A 221 11.32 -5.46 7.48
C LYS A 221 9.99 -5.64 6.78
N ALA A 222 8.95 -5.93 7.53
CA ALA A 222 7.60 -6.13 7.00
C ALA A 222 6.89 -4.82 6.66
N THR A 223 7.22 -3.73 7.36
CA THR A 223 6.69 -2.40 7.05
C THR A 223 7.82 -1.43 6.76
N ASN A 224 7.46 -0.32 6.13
CA ASN A 224 8.29 0.84 5.92
C ASN A 224 7.45 2.08 6.20
N LEU A 225 7.52 2.58 7.45
CA LEU A 225 6.74 3.72 7.92
C LEU A 225 7.67 4.93 8.15
N GLY A 226 7.70 5.87 7.21
CA GLY A 226 8.56 7.05 7.25
C GLY A 226 9.94 6.88 6.59
N GLY A 227 10.16 5.75 5.93
CA GLY A 227 11.03 5.72 4.75
C GLY A 227 12.51 5.45 4.93
N ALA A 228 13.03 4.72 3.94
CA ALA A 228 14.44 4.68 3.53
C ALA A 228 14.77 5.71 2.43
N HIS A 229 13.76 6.34 1.79
CA HIS A 229 13.92 7.05 0.52
C HIS A 229 13.60 8.54 0.52
N GLY A 230 13.27 9.19 1.65
CA GLY A 230 13.30 10.66 1.64
C GLY A 230 12.61 11.45 2.73
N GLY A 231 11.76 10.90 3.61
CA GLY A 231 11.20 11.76 4.65
C GLY A 231 10.18 11.17 5.60
N PRO A 232 9.90 11.88 6.70
CA PRO A 232 9.16 11.37 7.84
C PRO A 232 7.75 10.92 7.44
N LEU A 233 7.23 9.95 8.18
CA LEU A 233 5.80 9.85 8.45
C LEU A 233 5.49 10.83 9.59
N ALA A 234 4.54 11.74 9.37
CA ALA A 234 4.25 12.81 10.31
C ALA A 234 2.77 12.91 10.68
N ASN A 235 2.46 13.44 11.87
CA ASN A 235 1.08 13.76 12.30
C ASN A 235 0.08 12.62 12.06
N SER A 236 0.48 11.40 12.39
CA SER A 236 -0.22 10.19 11.94
C SER A 236 -0.59 9.30 13.11
N VAL A 237 -1.62 8.48 12.93
CA VAL A 237 -2.05 7.48 13.91
C VAL A 237 -2.02 6.11 13.23
N VAL A 238 -1.36 5.17 13.88
CA VAL A 238 -1.17 3.79 13.41
C VAL A 238 -1.65 2.81 14.48
N ASN A 239 -2.85 2.27 14.29
CA ASN A 239 -3.36 1.15 15.07
C ASN A 239 -3.29 -0.14 14.23
N ILE A 240 -2.44 -1.07 14.67
CA ILE A 240 -2.01 -2.23 13.88
C ILE A 240 -1.91 -3.50 14.72
N TYR A 241 -2.38 -4.61 14.15
CA TYR A 241 -2.32 -5.96 14.68
C TYR A 241 -1.42 -6.78 13.76
N ALA A 242 -0.17 -6.97 14.16
CA ALA A 242 0.86 -7.62 13.34
C ALA A 242 1.17 -9.03 13.86
N SER A 243 1.34 -10.00 12.96
CA SER A 243 1.69 -11.37 13.33
C SER A 243 2.61 -12.04 12.32
N GLY A 244 3.37 -13.01 12.81
CA GLY A 244 4.23 -13.89 12.01
C GLY A 244 5.73 -13.64 12.22
N ASP A 245 6.52 -14.58 11.71
CA ASP A 245 7.97 -14.66 11.99
C ASP A 245 8.82 -14.72 10.71
N ARG A 246 8.22 -14.53 9.52
CA ARG A 246 8.96 -14.48 8.24
C ARG A 246 9.88 -13.27 8.15
N ALA A 247 9.45 -12.13 8.68
CA ALA A 247 10.26 -10.91 8.80
C ALA A 247 10.88 -10.80 10.19
N GLU A 248 12.07 -10.22 10.28
CA GLU A 248 12.76 -9.96 11.55
C GLU A 248 12.09 -8.82 12.35
N THR A 249 11.52 -7.85 11.63
CA THR A 249 10.86 -6.67 12.19
C THR A 249 9.51 -6.49 11.51
N LEU A 250 8.44 -6.67 12.29
CA LEU A 250 7.07 -6.50 11.82
C LEU A 250 6.68 -5.03 11.69
N ILE A 251 7.12 -4.18 12.63
CA ILE A 251 6.91 -2.74 12.57
C ILE A 251 8.26 -2.04 12.53
N TRP A 252 8.59 -1.46 11.38
CA TRP A 252 9.77 -0.61 11.23
C TRP A 252 9.34 0.84 10.97
N ALA A 253 9.66 1.70 11.93
CA ALA A 253 9.37 3.13 11.87
C ALA A 253 10.69 3.92 11.81
N ARG A 254 10.83 4.78 10.79
CA ARG A 254 12.04 5.59 10.59
C ARG A 254 11.71 7.07 10.51
N ASN A 255 12.47 7.90 11.24
CA ASN A 255 12.34 9.36 11.23
C ASN A 255 10.91 9.86 11.47
N ASN A 256 10.13 9.20 12.32
CA ASN A 256 8.73 9.57 12.51
C ASN A 256 8.58 10.84 13.35
N GLU A 257 7.58 11.66 13.04
CA GLU A 257 7.36 12.96 13.69
C GLU A 257 5.91 13.11 14.14
N ASN A 258 5.65 13.20 15.45
CA ASN A 258 4.27 13.30 15.95
C ASN A 258 3.40 12.13 15.47
N VAL A 259 3.86 10.90 15.70
CA VAL A 259 3.17 9.66 15.30
C VAL A 259 2.80 8.84 16.51
N GLU A 260 1.56 8.37 16.55
CA GLU A 260 1.06 7.47 17.59
C GLU A 260 0.94 6.03 17.06
N TYR A 261 1.48 5.07 17.81
CA TYR A 261 1.41 3.64 17.54
C TYR A 261 0.62 2.92 18.64
N SER A 262 -0.27 2.00 18.27
CA SER A 262 -1.03 1.13 19.19
C SER A 262 -1.41 -0.20 18.55
N GLY A 263 -1.83 -1.19 19.36
CA GLY A 263 -2.34 -2.46 18.88
C GLY A 263 -1.64 -3.68 19.48
N GLN A 264 -1.34 -4.69 18.66
CA GLN A 264 -0.72 -5.92 19.12
C GLN A 264 0.31 -6.45 18.12
N ILE A 265 1.38 -7.07 18.63
CA ILE A 265 2.34 -7.81 17.82
C ILE A 265 2.45 -9.23 18.36
N ILE A 266 2.25 -10.24 17.51
CA ILE A 266 2.43 -11.66 17.85
C ILE A 266 3.64 -12.18 17.05
N SER A 267 4.80 -12.27 17.69
CA SER A 267 6.03 -12.71 17.04
C SER A 267 7.09 -13.18 18.02
N ASN A 268 7.87 -14.17 17.60
CA ASN A 268 9.06 -14.66 18.27
C ASN A 268 10.35 -14.05 17.74
N ALA A 269 10.27 -13.12 16.77
CA ALA A 269 11.41 -12.39 16.27
C ALA A 269 12.10 -11.58 17.38
N ALA A 270 13.42 -11.42 17.28
CA ALA A 270 14.21 -10.73 18.30
C ALA A 270 13.95 -9.22 18.37
N LYS A 271 13.48 -8.62 17.28
CA LYS A 271 13.22 -7.17 17.18
C LYS A 271 11.93 -6.88 16.39
N PRO A 272 10.76 -7.30 16.90
CA PRO A 272 9.52 -7.23 16.15
C PRO A 272 9.02 -5.79 15.92
N PHE A 273 9.45 -4.84 16.77
CA PHE A 273 9.20 -3.41 16.59
C PHE A 273 10.52 -2.63 16.74
N VAL A 274 10.93 -1.95 15.67
CA VAL A 274 12.13 -1.09 15.64
C VAL A 274 11.75 0.36 15.29
N ILE A 275 12.30 1.30 16.04
CA ILE A 275 12.25 2.74 15.76
C ILE A 275 13.67 3.28 15.57
N GLU A 276 13.90 4.01 14.48
CA GLU A 276 15.21 4.59 14.15
C GLU A 276 15.13 5.96 13.47
N GLY A 277 16.27 6.63 13.37
CA GLY A 277 16.43 7.90 12.67
C GLY A 277 16.57 9.10 13.61
N ASP A 278 17.51 9.98 13.27
CA ASP A 278 17.90 11.19 14.01
C ASP A 278 16.84 12.30 13.98
N ARG A 279 15.90 12.24 13.04
CA ARG A 279 14.76 13.16 12.97
C ARG A 279 13.56 12.71 13.79
N THR A 280 13.62 11.54 14.43
CA THR A 280 12.52 11.02 15.24
C THR A 280 12.18 11.99 16.37
N ARG A 281 10.91 12.34 16.51
CA ARG A 281 10.42 13.25 17.57
C ARG A 281 8.94 13.07 17.84
N LYS A 282 8.54 13.18 19.11
CA LYS A 282 7.13 13.11 19.53
C LYS A 282 6.45 11.82 19.05
N VAL A 283 7.17 10.70 19.06
CA VAL A 283 6.56 9.39 18.79
C VAL A 283 6.01 8.84 20.09
N ARG A 284 4.76 8.41 20.08
CA ARG A 284 4.11 7.76 21.24
C ARG A 284 3.76 6.34 20.85
N VAL A 285 4.25 5.37 21.63
CA VAL A 285 3.77 3.98 21.57
C VAL A 285 2.89 3.79 22.78
N LYS A 286 1.61 3.50 22.55
CA LYS A 286 0.63 3.36 23.62
C LYS A 286 -0.29 2.17 23.43
N ASP A 287 -0.76 1.60 24.53
CA ASP A 287 -1.71 0.46 24.53
C ASP A 287 -1.26 -0.61 23.52
N MET A 288 0.01 -1.01 23.61
CA MET A 288 0.66 -1.94 22.68
C MET A 288 1.10 -3.20 23.43
N GLU A 289 0.55 -4.34 23.01
CA GLU A 289 0.91 -5.64 23.56
C GLU A 289 1.81 -6.40 22.58
N ILE A 290 2.93 -6.92 23.08
CA ILE A 290 3.84 -7.76 22.27
C ILE A 290 3.83 -9.17 22.85
N VAL A 291 3.14 -10.09 22.18
CA VAL A 291 3.05 -11.50 22.54
C VAL A 291 4.26 -12.23 21.97
N SER A 292 5.15 -12.71 22.83
CA SER A 292 6.38 -13.39 22.42
C SER A 292 6.82 -14.47 23.41
N ALA A 293 7.32 -15.60 22.91
CA ALA A 293 8.00 -16.60 23.74
C ALA A 293 9.52 -16.31 23.86
N SER A 294 10.07 -15.48 22.97
CA SER A 294 11.50 -15.18 22.87
C SER A 294 11.93 -13.93 23.63
N LEU A 295 11.02 -12.95 23.79
CA LEU A 295 11.32 -11.69 24.46
C LEU A 295 11.06 -11.78 25.97
N ALA A 296 11.84 -11.02 26.74
CA ALA A 296 11.67 -10.95 28.19
C ALA A 296 10.30 -10.31 28.54
N PRO A 297 9.44 -11.00 29.31
CA PRO A 297 8.14 -10.46 29.74
C PRO A 297 8.28 -9.14 30.50
N TYR A 298 7.25 -8.30 30.44
CA TYR A 298 7.14 -7.01 31.11
C TYR A 298 8.16 -5.95 30.69
N THR A 299 8.90 -6.19 29.60
CA THR A 299 9.67 -5.15 28.88
C THR A 299 8.78 -4.44 27.85
N ASN A 300 9.23 -3.35 27.24
CA ASN A 300 8.45 -2.71 26.17
C ASN A 300 8.53 -3.47 24.83
N GLY A 301 9.52 -4.35 24.63
CA GLY A 301 9.75 -5.09 23.38
C GLY A 301 10.03 -4.24 22.13
N VAL A 302 10.19 -2.92 22.29
CA VAL A 302 10.48 -1.96 21.21
C VAL A 302 11.96 -1.61 21.23
N VAL A 303 12.62 -1.82 20.10
CA VAL A 303 14.05 -1.51 19.94
C VAL A 303 14.20 -0.09 19.40
N LEU A 304 14.83 0.78 20.20
CA LEU A 304 15.29 2.09 19.77
C LEU A 304 16.76 1.99 19.32
N THR A 305 17.06 2.39 18.10
CA THR A 305 18.47 2.43 17.65
C THR A 305 19.19 3.64 18.23
N SER A 306 20.53 3.62 18.21
CA SER A 306 21.38 4.72 18.72
C SER A 306 21.19 6.04 17.98
N SER A 307 20.55 6.03 16.81
CA SER A 307 20.22 7.24 16.05
C SER A 307 19.03 8.01 16.62
N VAL A 308 18.18 7.39 17.45
CA VAL A 308 16.98 8.05 17.99
C VAL A 308 17.37 9.05 19.08
N PRO A 309 16.96 10.34 18.98
CA PRO A 309 17.25 11.33 20.03
C PRO A 309 16.63 10.96 21.38
N ALA A 310 17.34 11.28 22.47
CA ALA A 310 16.83 11.04 23.82
C ALA A 310 15.50 11.78 24.05
N GLY A 311 14.51 11.07 24.59
CA GLY A 311 13.16 11.63 24.84
C GLY A 311 12.29 11.78 23.58
N ALA A 312 12.74 11.33 22.41
CA ALA A 312 11.95 11.39 21.17
C ALA A 312 10.75 10.43 21.15
N VAL A 313 10.82 9.35 21.94
CA VAL A 313 9.81 8.29 22.01
C VAL A 313 9.28 8.17 23.45
N THR A 314 7.97 8.11 23.62
CA THR A 314 7.30 7.85 24.89
C THR A 314 6.53 6.53 24.83
N PHE A 315 6.48 5.82 25.96
CA PHE A 315 5.78 4.54 26.11
C PHE A 315 4.70 4.66 27.18
N GLU A 316 3.50 4.14 26.90
CA GLU A 316 2.36 4.14 27.83
C GLU A 316 1.58 2.83 27.70
N ASN A 317 1.47 2.05 28.78
CA ASN A 317 0.82 0.73 28.75
C ASN A 317 1.37 -0.16 27.62
N VAL A 318 2.70 -0.23 27.50
CA VAL A 318 3.40 -1.06 26.52
C VAL A 318 4.10 -2.20 27.24
N ALA A 319 3.79 -3.43 26.88
CA ALA A 319 4.36 -4.60 27.54
C ALA A 319 4.52 -5.80 26.61
N VAL A 320 5.61 -6.53 26.82
CA VAL A 320 5.76 -7.90 26.35
C VAL A 320 5.00 -8.83 27.29
N VAL A 321 4.17 -9.69 26.72
CA VAL A 321 3.47 -10.77 27.43
C VAL A 321 3.96 -12.12 26.89
N SER A 322 3.99 -13.12 27.76
CA SER A 322 4.42 -14.46 27.37
C SER A 322 3.42 -15.06 26.37
N GLY A 323 3.90 -15.40 25.18
CA GLY A 323 3.17 -16.29 24.27
C GLY A 323 3.17 -17.72 24.83
N ALA A 324 2.04 -18.42 24.76
CA ALA A 324 2.06 -19.87 24.95
C ALA A 324 2.94 -20.50 23.86
N ARG A 325 3.84 -21.41 24.25
CA ARG A 325 4.68 -22.17 23.32
C ARG A 325 3.85 -23.13 22.48
#